data_AF-A0A956JEX7-F1
#
_entry.id   AF-A0A956JEX7-F1
#
_cell.length_a   1.000
_cell.length_b   1.000
_cell.length_c   1.000
_cell.angle_alpha   90.00
_cell.angle_beta   90.00
_cell.angle_gamma   90.00
#
_symmetry.space_group_name_H-M   'P 1'
#
loop_
_entity.id
_entity.type
_entity.pdbx_description
1 polymer ?
#
loop_
_entity_poly.entity_id
_entity_poly.type
_entity_poly.pdbx_seq_one_letter_code
_entity_poly.pdbx_strand_id
1 'polypeptide(L)'
;MKDTSMRRSLNRLLLSAAFALPMLASTAAFAGDIKFGQEMLDVDDKGNLTADAKKKTVTELDNVPGEDMWLAFTWVKVDNGAEGPLYVEFFQDINGEQHLVWRYEESNYDGSKYVSMEIELEGRLGFNKDRTYAVRVLQVNAKGKDIVMAKSKISLIKSGKEPPPDEDDDDDKGDDKGADEQDDIDTFGDDEEPPPETPSEAPPPVEPKKKGCSIDGDGFGGFNGALVLFGIAGGLLYRRRR
;
A
#
# COMPACT_ATOMS: atom_id res chain seq x y z
N MET A 1 -65.56 7.20 55.83
CA MET A 1 -64.27 7.13 56.56
C MET A 1 -63.12 7.30 55.58
N LYS A 2 -61.86 7.34 56.05
CA LYS A 2 -60.66 7.49 55.22
C LYS A 2 -60.24 6.14 54.65
N ASP A 3 -59.84 6.10 53.37
CA ASP A 3 -59.01 5.00 52.85
C ASP A 3 -57.97 5.52 51.83
N THR A 4 -56.80 5.90 52.35
CA THR A 4 -55.63 6.33 51.57
C THR A 4 -54.77 5.12 51.21
N SER A 5 -55.15 4.34 50.19
CA SER A 5 -54.43 3.11 49.83
C SER A 5 -54.30 2.85 48.30
N MET A 6 -53.83 3.84 47.53
CA MET A 6 -53.57 3.63 46.08
C MET A 6 -52.39 4.43 45.48
N ARG A 7 -51.30 4.65 46.24
CA ARG A 7 -50.07 5.31 45.75
C ARG A 7 -48.76 4.62 46.23
N ARG A 8 -48.71 3.28 46.22
CA ARG A 8 -47.51 2.50 46.63
C ARG A 8 -47.14 1.30 45.74
N SER A 9 -47.73 1.17 44.55
CA SER A 9 -47.53 0.00 43.65
C SER A 9 -46.65 0.26 42.42
N LEU A 10 -46.34 1.51 42.05
CA LEU A 10 -45.66 1.83 40.78
C LEU A 10 -44.12 1.88 40.83
N ASN A 11 -43.48 1.90 42.01
CA ASN A 11 -42.02 2.00 42.15
C ASN A 11 -41.29 0.64 42.23
N ARG A 12 -41.78 -0.41 41.55
CA ARG A 12 -41.17 -1.76 41.57
C ARG A 12 -41.04 -2.44 40.20
N LEU A 13 -40.93 -1.67 39.12
CA LEU A 13 -40.69 -2.17 37.75
C LEU A 13 -39.53 -1.45 37.02
N LEU A 14 -38.46 -1.09 37.75
CA LEU A 14 -37.26 -0.43 37.21
C LEU A 14 -35.95 -1.10 37.67
N LEU A 15 -35.90 -2.44 37.67
CA LEU A 15 -34.74 -3.20 38.22
C LEU A 15 -34.59 -4.61 37.62
N SER A 16 -34.60 -4.77 36.29
CA SER A 16 -34.30 -6.04 35.58
C SER A 16 -33.93 -5.84 34.09
N ALA A 17 -32.98 -4.96 33.76
CA ALA A 17 -32.58 -4.68 32.38
C ALA A 17 -31.10 -4.22 32.21
N ALA A 18 -30.18 -4.75 33.03
CA ALA A 18 -28.82 -4.20 33.14
C ALA A 18 -27.66 -5.23 33.14
N PHE A 19 -27.88 -6.45 32.61
CA PHE A 19 -26.84 -7.49 32.53
C PHE A 19 -26.95 -8.34 31.24
N ALA A 20 -26.94 -7.69 30.07
CA ALA A 20 -26.69 -8.34 28.79
C ALA A 20 -26.09 -7.34 27.79
N LEU A 21 -24.97 -7.72 27.15
CA LEU A 21 -24.11 -6.87 26.30
C LEU A 21 -23.40 -5.73 27.09
N PRO A 22 -22.11 -5.42 26.82
CA PRO A 22 -21.36 -5.77 25.63
C PRO A 22 -20.12 -6.67 25.88
N MET A 23 -20.24 -7.98 25.59
CA MET A 23 -19.09 -8.77 25.09
C MET A 23 -19.02 -8.72 23.56
N LEU A 24 -19.31 -7.54 23.01
CA LEU A 24 -18.92 -7.09 21.66
C LEU A 24 -17.92 -5.93 21.74
N ALA A 25 -17.14 -5.89 22.84
CA ALA A 25 -15.78 -5.38 22.76
C ALA A 25 -14.96 -6.35 21.88
N SER A 26 -15.18 -6.26 20.56
CA SER A 26 -14.30 -6.87 19.57
C SER A 26 -12.90 -6.35 19.86
N THR A 27 -12.01 -7.24 20.30
CA THR A 27 -10.60 -6.91 20.52
C THR A 27 -10.08 -6.23 19.27
N ALA A 28 -9.73 -4.95 19.38
CA ALA A 28 -8.97 -4.29 18.34
C ALA A 28 -7.67 -5.06 18.22
N ALA A 29 -7.59 -5.94 17.20
CA ALA A 29 -6.35 -6.61 16.85
C ALA A 29 -5.38 -5.48 16.49
N PHE A 30 -4.44 -5.20 17.39
CA PHE A 30 -3.40 -4.21 17.19
C PHE A 30 -2.46 -4.79 16.14
N ALA A 31 -2.84 -4.62 14.87
CA ALA A 31 -1.96 -4.83 13.74
C ALA A 31 -0.63 -4.17 14.06
N GLY A 32 0.43 -4.93 13.80
CA GLY A 32 1.80 -4.59 14.06
C GLY A 32 2.24 -3.24 13.50
N ASP A 33 3.37 -2.77 14.01
CA ASP A 33 3.92 -1.48 13.66
C ASP A 33 5.01 -1.64 12.60
N ILE A 34 5.12 -0.68 11.67
CA ILE A 34 6.19 -0.61 10.68
C ILE A 34 6.86 0.76 10.80
N LYS A 35 8.20 0.74 10.79
CA LYS A 35 9.06 1.92 10.84
C LYS A 35 10.08 1.84 9.70
N PHE A 36 10.42 3.00 9.15
CA PHE A 36 11.33 3.13 8.02
C PHE A 36 12.53 3.99 8.43
N GLY A 37 13.70 3.72 7.89
CA GLY A 37 14.92 4.51 8.05
C GLY A 37 15.55 4.81 6.69
N GLN A 38 16.33 5.89 6.63
CA GLN A 38 17.27 6.19 5.53
C GLN A 38 18.57 5.35 5.68
N GLU A 39 18.77 4.75 6.85
CA GLU A 39 19.89 3.91 7.26
C GLU A 39 19.35 2.68 8.01
N MET A 40 20.16 1.63 8.13
CA MET A 40 19.85 0.47 8.96
C MET A 40 19.50 0.90 10.41
N LEU A 41 18.39 0.36 10.92
CA LEU A 41 17.83 0.75 12.21
C LEU A 41 18.29 -0.19 13.33
N ASP A 42 19.08 0.34 14.27
CA ASP A 42 19.62 -0.43 15.41
C ASP A 42 18.52 -1.04 16.30
N VAL A 43 18.68 -2.31 16.68
CA VAL A 43 17.77 -3.06 17.58
C VAL A 43 18.46 -3.50 18.87
N ASP A 44 17.69 -3.68 19.93
CA ASP A 44 18.13 -4.28 21.20
C ASP A 44 18.17 -5.82 21.14
N ASP A 45 18.71 -6.45 22.19
CA ASP A 45 18.79 -7.93 22.35
C ASP A 45 17.44 -8.67 22.27
N LYS A 46 16.33 -7.95 22.09
CA LYS A 46 14.96 -8.43 22.02
C LYS A 46 14.26 -8.01 20.72
N GLY A 47 15.01 -7.49 19.74
CA GLY A 47 14.52 -7.08 18.42
C GLY A 47 13.77 -5.74 18.36
N ASN A 48 13.75 -4.96 19.45
CA ASN A 48 13.07 -3.66 19.49
C ASN A 48 14.04 -2.56 19.06
N LEU A 49 13.58 -1.59 18.27
CA LEU A 49 14.38 -0.40 17.95
C LEU A 49 14.98 0.25 19.20
N THR A 50 16.25 0.62 19.16
CA THR A 50 16.93 1.36 20.25
C THR A 50 16.32 2.75 20.46
N ALA A 51 16.75 3.46 21.52
CA ALA A 51 16.32 4.84 21.75
C ALA A 51 16.80 5.81 20.64
N ASP A 52 17.89 5.48 19.96
CA ASP A 52 18.50 6.30 18.90
C ASP A 52 18.01 5.91 17.51
N ALA A 53 17.81 4.62 17.24
CA ALA A 53 17.12 4.17 16.01
C ALA A 53 15.71 4.78 15.91
N LYS A 54 14.97 4.90 17.03
CA LYS A 54 13.67 5.62 17.10
C LYS A 54 13.74 7.12 16.78
N LYS A 55 14.94 7.72 16.71
CA LYS A 55 15.17 9.10 16.21
C LYS A 55 15.53 9.09 14.73
N LYS A 56 16.22 8.05 14.26
CA LYS A 56 16.49 7.79 12.83
C LYS A 56 15.25 7.37 12.04
N THR A 57 14.18 6.89 12.68
CA THR A 57 12.96 6.50 11.95
C THR A 57 12.28 7.68 11.29
N VAL A 58 12.09 7.60 9.97
CA VAL A 58 11.46 8.62 9.14
C VAL A 58 10.00 8.27 8.78
N THR A 59 9.26 9.30 8.35
CA THR A 59 7.96 9.14 7.66
C THR A 59 8.01 9.63 6.21
N GLU A 60 9.16 10.17 5.80
CA GLU A 60 9.49 10.60 4.44
C GLU A 60 10.87 10.01 4.11
N LEU A 61 10.93 9.18 3.07
CA LEU A 61 12.13 8.52 2.56
C LEU A 61 12.67 9.30 1.37
N ASP A 62 13.98 9.48 1.30
CA ASP A 62 14.63 10.34 0.30
C ASP A 62 15.29 9.49 -0.78
N ASN A 63 15.45 10.03 -1.99
CA ASN A 63 16.01 9.24 -3.08
C ASN A 63 17.51 8.99 -2.88
N VAL A 64 17.99 7.85 -3.36
CA VAL A 64 19.42 7.61 -3.55
C VAL A 64 19.95 8.66 -4.54
N PRO A 65 20.99 9.46 -4.20
CA PRO A 65 21.53 10.49 -5.09
C PRO A 65 21.91 9.92 -6.46
N GLY A 66 21.71 10.71 -7.51
CA GLY A 66 21.88 10.26 -8.91
C GLY A 66 20.78 9.32 -9.45
N GLU A 67 20.12 8.53 -8.60
CA GLU A 67 19.17 7.50 -9.01
C GLU A 67 17.69 7.88 -8.89
N ASP A 68 16.81 7.03 -9.45
CA ASP A 68 15.36 7.06 -9.26
C ASP A 68 14.88 5.85 -8.42
N MET A 69 15.58 5.65 -7.30
CA MET A 69 15.33 4.63 -6.29
C MET A 69 15.25 5.28 -4.89
N TRP A 70 14.48 4.67 -3.99
CA TRP A 70 14.49 4.93 -2.56
C TRP A 70 14.83 3.63 -1.80
N LEU A 71 15.81 3.67 -0.90
CA LEU A 71 16.25 2.48 -0.14
C LEU A 71 15.58 2.45 1.25
N ALA A 72 14.61 1.56 1.44
CA ALA A 72 13.73 1.55 2.61
C ALA A 72 14.19 0.54 3.68
N PHE A 73 15.03 0.96 4.62
CA PHE A 73 15.39 0.18 5.80
C PHE A 73 14.16 0.03 6.72
N THR A 74 13.52 -1.14 6.66
CA THR A 74 12.17 -1.38 7.16
C THR A 74 12.21 -2.29 8.39
N TRP A 75 11.89 -1.74 9.56
CA TRP A 75 11.66 -2.52 10.78
C TRP A 75 10.16 -2.79 10.96
N VAL A 76 9.81 -4.06 11.13
CA VAL A 76 8.45 -4.55 11.34
C VAL A 76 8.36 -5.22 12.70
N LYS A 77 7.36 -4.83 13.49
CA LYS A 77 6.85 -5.62 14.62
C LYS A 77 5.64 -6.41 14.13
N VAL A 78 5.79 -7.71 13.95
CA VAL A 78 4.72 -8.60 13.46
C VAL A 78 3.76 -8.96 14.59
N ASP A 79 2.45 -8.83 14.38
CA ASP A 79 1.45 -9.36 15.31
C ASP A 79 1.07 -10.81 14.93
N ASN A 80 1.30 -11.76 15.85
CA ASN A 80 0.95 -13.17 15.71
C ASN A 80 1.49 -13.88 14.44
N GLY A 81 2.73 -13.56 14.03
CA GLY A 81 3.43 -14.21 12.92
C GLY A 81 3.65 -15.73 13.11
N ALA A 82 3.73 -16.44 11.99
CA ALA A 82 4.13 -17.84 11.89
C ALA A 82 5.32 -18.00 10.93
N GLU A 83 5.95 -19.17 10.90
CA GLU A 83 6.97 -19.52 9.89
C GLU A 83 6.36 -19.58 8.47
N GLY A 84 7.11 -19.12 7.46
CA GLY A 84 6.68 -19.05 6.06
C GLY A 84 6.49 -17.61 5.54
N PRO A 85 6.31 -17.43 4.22
CA PRO A 85 6.53 -16.15 3.54
C PRO A 85 5.72 -14.97 4.11
N LEU A 86 6.42 -13.85 4.34
CA LEU A 86 5.79 -12.54 4.51
C LEU A 86 5.78 -11.79 3.20
N TYR A 87 4.76 -10.94 3.03
CA TYR A 87 4.69 -10.02 1.90
C TYR A 87 4.54 -8.59 2.41
N VAL A 88 5.32 -7.66 1.84
CA VAL A 88 5.23 -6.22 2.13
C VAL A 88 4.60 -5.53 0.93
N GLU A 89 3.33 -5.15 1.07
CA GLU A 89 2.55 -4.48 0.04
C GLU A 89 2.59 -2.96 0.18
N PHE A 90 2.78 -2.28 -0.95
CA PHE A 90 2.74 -0.83 -1.05
C PHE A 90 1.50 -0.40 -1.85
N PHE A 91 0.57 0.28 -1.20
CA PHE A 91 -0.65 0.78 -1.82
C PHE A 91 -0.58 2.28 -2.07
N GLN A 92 -0.91 2.71 -3.28
CA GLN A 92 -1.14 4.12 -3.60
C GLN A 92 -2.64 4.45 -3.49
N ASP A 93 -2.96 5.61 -2.94
CA ASP A 93 -4.30 6.19 -3.03
C ASP A 93 -4.47 6.91 -4.38
N ILE A 94 -5.49 6.52 -5.14
CA ILE A 94 -5.89 7.19 -6.38
C ILE A 94 -7.39 7.47 -6.29
N ASN A 95 -7.76 8.75 -6.20
CA ASN A 95 -9.14 9.22 -6.07
C ASN A 95 -9.93 8.61 -4.89
N GLY A 96 -9.26 8.16 -3.82
CA GLY A 96 -9.88 7.52 -2.65
C GLY A 96 -9.95 5.99 -2.73
N GLU A 97 -9.47 5.36 -3.82
CA GLU A 97 -9.31 3.91 -3.93
C GLU A 97 -7.83 3.53 -3.72
N GLN A 98 -7.58 2.41 -3.03
CA GLN A 98 -6.22 1.93 -2.73
C GLN A 98 -5.80 0.84 -3.72
N HIS A 99 -4.93 1.21 -4.66
CA HIS A 99 -4.36 0.30 -5.65
C HIS A 99 -3.02 -0.24 -5.17
N LEU A 100 -2.81 -1.55 -5.31
CA LEU A 100 -1.51 -2.17 -5.08
C LEU A 100 -0.54 -1.69 -6.17
N VAL A 101 0.58 -1.10 -5.77
CA VAL A 101 1.67 -0.69 -6.67
C VAL A 101 2.63 -1.86 -6.85
N TRP A 102 3.17 -2.35 -5.72
CA TRP A 102 4.14 -3.44 -5.69
C TRP A 102 4.05 -4.22 -4.37
N ARG A 103 4.58 -5.45 -4.40
CA ARG A 103 4.59 -6.41 -3.29
C ARG A 103 5.98 -7.07 -3.24
N TYR A 104 6.76 -6.73 -2.21
CA TYR A 104 7.97 -7.46 -1.85
C TYR A 104 7.61 -8.79 -1.15
N GLU A 105 8.45 -9.81 -1.27
CA GLU A 105 8.31 -11.11 -0.59
C GLU A 105 9.57 -11.40 0.23
N GLU A 106 9.40 -11.69 1.52
CA GLU A 106 10.42 -12.31 2.37
C GLU A 106 10.06 -13.79 2.52
N SER A 107 10.60 -14.64 1.64
CA SER A 107 10.22 -16.04 1.52
C SER A 107 10.56 -16.90 2.74
N ASN A 108 11.59 -16.54 3.51
CA ASN A 108 12.19 -17.39 4.54
C ASN A 108 11.95 -16.89 5.98
N TYR A 109 10.89 -16.12 6.19
CA TYR A 109 10.51 -15.65 7.53
C TYR A 109 10.27 -16.81 8.52
N ASP A 110 10.90 -16.69 9.68
CA ASP A 110 11.00 -17.70 10.75
C ASP A 110 9.86 -17.64 11.79
N GLY A 111 8.92 -16.68 11.65
CA GLY A 111 7.93 -16.38 12.68
C GLY A 111 8.40 -15.41 13.76
N SER A 112 9.60 -14.81 13.65
CA SER A 112 10.10 -13.85 14.64
C SER A 112 9.20 -12.62 14.78
N LYS A 113 8.98 -12.21 16.03
CA LYS A 113 8.11 -11.06 16.37
C LYS A 113 8.59 -9.74 15.78
N TYR A 114 9.88 -9.65 15.45
CA TYR A 114 10.52 -8.47 14.88
C TYR A 114 11.32 -8.90 13.65
N VAL A 115 11.22 -8.12 12.59
CA VAL A 115 11.91 -8.35 11.32
C VAL A 115 12.51 -7.02 10.86
N SER A 116 13.75 -7.04 10.40
CA SER A 116 14.37 -5.92 9.69
C SER A 116 14.62 -6.37 8.24
N MET A 117 14.19 -5.57 7.28
CA MET A 117 14.39 -5.79 5.84
C MET A 117 15.00 -4.53 5.22
N GLU A 118 15.71 -4.71 4.11
CA GLU A 118 16.14 -3.65 3.21
C GLU A 118 15.34 -3.82 1.92
N ILE A 119 14.65 -2.77 1.48
CA ILE A 119 13.69 -2.85 0.37
C ILE A 119 13.95 -1.71 -0.61
N GLU A 120 14.41 -2.05 -1.81
CA GLU A 120 14.54 -1.13 -2.94
C GLU A 120 13.16 -0.74 -3.48
N LEU A 121 12.85 0.55 -3.49
CA LEU A 121 11.61 1.10 -4.07
C LEU A 121 12.00 1.87 -5.33
N GLU A 122 11.76 1.28 -6.49
CA GLU A 122 12.26 1.82 -7.77
C GLU A 122 11.17 2.54 -8.58
N GLY A 123 11.53 3.62 -9.28
CA GLY A 123 10.63 4.30 -10.23
C GLY A 123 10.00 3.35 -11.27
N ARG A 124 10.78 2.37 -11.74
CA ARG A 124 10.32 1.34 -12.70
C ARG A 124 9.27 0.37 -12.15
N LEU A 125 9.13 0.26 -10.82
CA LEU A 125 8.12 -0.55 -10.14
C LEU A 125 6.82 0.25 -9.85
N GLY A 126 6.73 1.49 -10.33
CA GLY A 126 5.58 2.37 -10.11
C GLY A 126 5.73 3.30 -8.90
N PHE A 127 6.84 3.22 -8.15
CA PHE A 127 7.17 4.24 -7.16
C PHE A 127 7.47 5.58 -7.84
N ASN A 128 7.25 6.65 -7.10
CA ASN A 128 7.24 8.03 -7.59
C ASN A 128 7.48 8.94 -6.40
N LYS A 129 8.27 10.01 -6.61
CA LYS A 129 8.41 11.11 -5.67
C LYS A 129 7.08 11.83 -5.41
N ASP A 130 7.04 12.59 -4.32
CA ASP A 130 5.93 13.46 -3.92
C ASP A 130 4.60 12.68 -3.73
N ARG A 131 4.70 11.38 -3.37
CA ARG A 131 3.57 10.48 -3.09
C ARG A 131 3.72 9.77 -1.75
N THR A 132 2.59 9.53 -1.09
CA THR A 132 2.48 8.70 0.11
C THR A 132 1.87 7.35 -0.21
N TYR A 133 2.53 6.27 0.22
CA TYR A 133 2.08 4.89 0.08
C TYR A 133 1.63 4.35 1.45
N ALA A 134 0.51 3.64 1.47
CA ALA A 134 0.07 2.88 2.63
C ALA A 134 0.71 1.50 2.59
N VAL A 135 1.53 1.18 3.58
CA VAL A 135 2.32 -0.05 3.64
C VAL A 135 1.61 -1.08 4.53
N ARG A 136 1.53 -2.33 4.07
CA ARG A 136 0.94 -3.44 4.80
C ARG A 136 1.90 -4.63 4.77
N VAL A 137 2.19 -5.21 5.93
CA VAL A 137 2.81 -6.54 6.00
C VAL A 137 1.69 -7.56 6.16
N LEU A 138 1.70 -8.62 5.35
CA LEU A 138 0.72 -9.70 5.41
C LEU A 138 1.37 -11.08 5.37
N GLN A 139 0.63 -12.07 5.87
CA GLN A 139 0.97 -13.49 5.76
C GLN A 139 -0.25 -14.27 5.28
N VAL A 140 -0.04 -15.25 4.39
CA VAL A 140 -1.10 -16.15 3.92
C VAL A 140 -1.27 -17.28 4.94
N ASN A 141 -2.43 -17.36 5.59
CA ASN A 141 -2.69 -18.42 6.56
C ASN A 141 -3.01 -19.78 5.89
N ALA A 142 -3.00 -20.86 6.69
CA ALA A 142 -3.28 -22.23 6.26
C ALA A 142 -4.70 -22.48 5.67
N LYS A 143 -5.52 -21.44 5.47
CA LYS A 143 -6.81 -21.48 4.74
C LYS A 143 -6.77 -20.66 3.44
N GLY A 144 -5.59 -20.26 2.98
CA GLY A 144 -5.41 -19.45 1.76
C GLY A 144 -6.00 -18.05 1.91
N LYS A 145 -5.86 -17.42 3.09
CA LYS A 145 -6.32 -16.04 3.32
C LYS A 145 -5.21 -15.17 3.90
N ASP A 146 -5.01 -14.03 3.26
CA ASP A 146 -4.15 -12.94 3.71
C ASP A 146 -4.62 -12.41 5.08
N ILE A 147 -3.74 -12.44 6.07
CA ILE A 147 -3.88 -11.73 7.34
C ILE A 147 -2.91 -10.54 7.30
N VAL A 148 -3.41 -9.32 7.52
CA VAL A 148 -2.54 -8.14 7.62
C VAL A 148 -1.95 -8.05 9.02
N MET A 149 -0.66 -8.34 9.12
CA MET A 149 0.11 -8.50 10.35
C MET A 149 0.65 -7.17 10.88
N ALA A 150 0.91 -6.19 10.01
CA ALA A 150 1.35 -4.83 10.36
C ALA A 150 0.90 -3.78 9.34
N LYS A 151 0.80 -2.50 9.74
CA LYS A 151 0.37 -1.38 8.88
C LYS A 151 1.12 -0.08 9.19
N SER A 152 1.46 0.70 8.17
CA SER A 152 2.03 2.05 8.30
C SER A 152 1.83 2.88 7.03
N LYS A 153 2.50 4.04 6.93
CA LYS A 153 2.60 4.85 5.71
C LYS A 153 4.03 5.35 5.54
N ILE A 154 4.44 5.55 4.29
CA ILE A 154 5.72 6.19 3.93
C ILE A 154 5.48 7.17 2.78
N SER A 155 6.01 8.38 2.87
CA SER A 155 6.11 9.31 1.74
C SER A 155 7.47 9.13 1.06
N LEU A 156 7.52 9.25 -0.27
CA LEU A 156 8.77 9.29 -1.02
C LEU A 156 9.02 10.73 -1.50
N ILE A 157 10.19 11.29 -1.20
CA ILE A 157 10.60 12.64 -1.59
C ILE A 157 11.88 12.60 -2.43
N LYS A 158 12.13 13.63 -3.24
CA LYS A 158 13.36 13.77 -4.04
C LYS A 158 14.02 15.09 -3.63
N SER A 159 14.82 15.07 -2.56
CA SER A 159 15.34 16.30 -1.94
C SER A 159 16.33 17.07 -2.83
N GLY A 160 16.94 16.38 -3.81
CA GLY A 160 17.96 16.97 -4.67
C GLY A 160 19.35 17.04 -4.03
N LYS A 161 19.64 16.22 -3.01
CA LYS A 161 21.02 15.99 -2.56
C LYS A 161 21.89 15.58 -3.74
N GLU A 162 23.03 16.25 -3.86
CA GLU A 162 24.14 15.81 -4.70
C GLU A 162 24.71 14.48 -4.15
N PRO A 163 25.29 13.62 -4.99
CA PRO A 163 26.05 12.47 -4.50
C PRO A 163 27.23 12.93 -3.63
N PRO A 164 27.72 12.09 -2.71
CA PRO A 164 29.03 12.35 -2.11
C PRO A 164 30.09 12.45 -3.22
N PRO A 165 31.11 13.32 -3.09
CA PRO A 165 32.24 13.29 -4.00
C PRO A 165 32.95 11.93 -3.88
N ASP A 166 33.37 11.35 -5.01
CA ASP A 166 34.07 10.08 -5.03
C ASP A 166 35.42 10.21 -4.30
N GLU A 167 35.72 9.29 -3.36
CA GLU A 167 36.95 9.32 -2.55
C GLU A 167 38.21 8.89 -3.33
N ASP A 168 38.11 8.72 -4.66
CA ASP A 168 39.22 8.36 -5.57
C ASP A 168 39.85 9.58 -6.29
N ASP A 169 39.38 10.82 -6.06
CA ASP A 169 39.83 12.04 -6.76
C ASP A 169 40.98 12.79 -6.03
N ASP A 170 41.94 12.04 -5.45
CA ASP A 170 43.09 12.55 -4.68
C ASP A 170 44.45 12.12 -5.28
N ASP A 171 44.61 12.15 -6.61
CA ASP A 171 45.95 12.13 -7.25
C ASP A 171 46.03 12.68 -8.71
N ASP A 172 45.79 13.98 -8.93
CA ASP A 172 46.69 14.77 -9.80
C ASP A 172 46.75 16.27 -9.42
N LYS A 173 47.95 16.86 -9.54
CA LYS A 173 48.24 18.29 -9.42
C LYS A 173 48.73 18.87 -10.74
N GLY A 174 47.86 18.85 -11.75
CA GLY A 174 48.06 19.50 -13.03
C GLY A 174 47.74 21.01 -13.02
N ASP A 175 48.65 21.85 -12.53
CA ASP A 175 48.57 23.32 -12.70
C ASP A 175 49.10 23.74 -14.08
N ASP A 176 48.20 23.92 -15.07
CA ASP A 176 48.47 24.84 -16.18
C ASP A 176 47.22 25.56 -16.70
N LYS A 177 47.42 26.66 -17.44
CA LYS A 177 46.36 27.54 -17.94
C LYS A 177 45.90 27.14 -19.34
N GLY A 178 44.62 27.31 -19.61
CA GLY A 178 44.06 27.27 -20.96
C GLY A 178 42.66 27.86 -20.98
N ALA A 179 42.56 29.13 -21.38
CA ALA A 179 41.31 29.65 -21.92
C ALA A 179 41.47 29.61 -23.45
N ASP A 180 40.69 28.76 -24.11
CA ASP A 180 40.51 28.79 -25.56
C ASP A 180 39.03 28.49 -25.86
N GLU A 181 38.36 29.48 -26.43
CA GLU A 181 37.03 29.33 -27.02
C GLU A 181 37.23 28.74 -28.43
N GLN A 182 36.89 27.46 -28.63
CA GLN A 182 36.91 26.79 -29.95
C GLN A 182 35.79 25.74 -30.00
N ASP A 183 35.01 25.61 -31.06
CA ASP A 183 34.77 26.53 -32.18
C ASP A 183 33.43 26.13 -32.82
N ASP A 184 32.71 27.06 -33.46
CA ASP A 184 31.47 26.74 -34.17
C ASP A 184 31.76 25.89 -35.43
N ILE A 185 31.44 24.59 -35.41
CA ILE A 185 31.33 23.79 -36.64
C ILE A 185 29.97 24.07 -37.29
N ASP A 186 29.96 25.17 -38.04
CA ASP A 186 29.00 25.47 -39.09
C ASP A 186 29.58 25.04 -40.47
N THR A 187 28.78 25.17 -41.53
CA THR A 187 29.09 24.87 -42.95
C THR A 187 29.03 23.40 -43.37
N PHE A 188 27.89 23.00 -43.93
CA PHE A 188 27.87 22.28 -45.21
C PHE A 188 26.56 22.50 -46.01
N GLY A 189 26.54 23.55 -46.85
CA GLY A 189 25.61 23.70 -47.97
C GLY A 189 24.34 24.52 -47.71
N ASP A 190 24.14 25.57 -48.52
CA ASP A 190 22.96 26.45 -48.58
C ASP A 190 22.44 26.54 -50.04
N ASP A 191 21.25 27.14 -50.26
CA ASP A 191 20.54 27.40 -51.55
C ASP A 191 20.10 26.15 -52.38
N GLU A 192 18.98 26.02 -53.11
CA GLU A 192 17.71 26.75 -53.41
C GLU A 192 16.63 25.64 -53.72
N GLU A 193 15.31 25.78 -53.94
CA GLU A 193 14.30 26.85 -54.14
C GLU A 193 12.92 26.31 -53.61
N PRO A 194 11.86 27.10 -53.35
CA PRO A 194 10.59 26.63 -52.76
C PRO A 194 9.45 26.35 -53.81
N PRO A 195 8.16 26.30 -53.43
CA PRO A 195 7.34 25.07 -53.40
C PRO A 195 6.34 24.90 -54.59
N PRO A 196 5.53 23.82 -54.61
CA PRO A 196 4.11 24.05 -54.25
C PRO A 196 3.35 22.91 -53.53
N GLU A 197 2.48 23.33 -52.60
CA GLU A 197 1.13 22.82 -52.27
C GLU A 197 0.77 21.31 -52.37
N THR A 198 0.68 20.67 -51.18
CA THR A 198 -0.44 19.87 -50.64
C THR A 198 -1.34 19.01 -51.57
N PRO A 199 -1.65 17.74 -51.20
CA PRO A 199 -2.58 17.54 -50.07
C PRO A 199 -2.41 16.30 -49.17
N SER A 200 -2.48 16.56 -47.85
CA SER A 200 -3.24 15.81 -46.84
C SER A 200 -3.47 14.29 -47.07
N GLU A 201 -2.52 13.45 -46.63
CA GLU A 201 -2.81 12.04 -46.35
C GLU A 201 -3.47 11.90 -44.98
N ALA A 202 -4.82 11.83 -44.97
CA ALA A 202 -5.60 11.60 -43.76
C ALA A 202 -5.64 10.09 -43.41
N PRO A 203 -5.63 9.70 -42.12
CA PRO A 203 -5.77 8.31 -41.72
C PRO A 203 -7.11 7.71 -42.21
N PRO A 204 -7.15 6.40 -42.53
CA PRO A 204 -8.24 5.81 -43.30
C PRO A 204 -9.62 5.93 -42.61
N PRO A 205 -10.72 6.14 -43.36
CA PRO A 205 -12.03 6.39 -42.78
C PRO A 205 -12.55 5.25 -41.90
N VAL A 206 -12.79 5.53 -40.62
CA VAL A 206 -13.45 4.58 -39.70
C VAL A 206 -14.95 4.58 -39.98
N GLU A 207 -15.47 3.48 -40.53
CA GLU A 207 -16.91 3.33 -40.79
C GLU A 207 -17.73 3.40 -39.49
N PRO A 208 -18.81 4.21 -39.44
CA PRO A 208 -19.62 4.37 -38.23
C PRO A 208 -20.52 3.15 -38.00
N LYS A 209 -20.05 2.18 -37.23
CA LYS A 209 -20.86 1.05 -36.75
C LYS A 209 -22.07 1.57 -35.96
N LYS A 210 -23.26 1.40 -36.56
CA LYS A 210 -24.53 1.92 -36.04
C LYS A 210 -24.96 1.18 -34.76
N LYS A 211 -25.71 1.90 -33.93
CA LYS A 211 -26.31 1.38 -32.68
C LYS A 211 -27.26 0.20 -32.97
N GLY A 212 -27.21 -0.84 -32.13
CA GLY A 212 -28.17 -1.94 -32.13
C GLY A 212 -28.02 -2.81 -30.88
N CYS A 213 -28.95 -2.70 -29.94
CA CYS A 213 -29.02 -3.58 -28.78
C CYS A 213 -29.97 -4.75 -29.08
N SER A 214 -29.44 -5.97 -29.10
CA SER A 214 -30.20 -7.20 -28.91
C SER A 214 -29.25 -8.34 -28.53
N ILE A 215 -29.01 -8.51 -27.22
CA ILE A 215 -28.60 -9.80 -26.67
C ILE A 215 -29.90 -10.47 -26.21
N ASP A 216 -30.51 -11.21 -27.13
CA ASP A 216 -31.41 -12.29 -26.75
C ASP A 216 -30.58 -13.48 -26.22
N GLY A 217 -31.27 -14.50 -25.70
CA GLY A 217 -30.67 -15.64 -25.03
C GLY A 217 -29.79 -16.55 -25.90
N ASP A 218 -29.18 -17.60 -25.34
CA ASP A 218 -29.63 -18.31 -24.15
C ASP A 218 -28.51 -18.80 -23.21
N GLY A 219 -28.86 -18.91 -21.93
CA GLY A 219 -28.40 -19.97 -21.04
C GLY A 219 -26.92 -20.04 -20.65
N PHE A 220 -26.59 -19.51 -19.46
CA PHE A 220 -26.40 -20.39 -18.29
C PHE A 220 -26.68 -19.62 -16.98
N GLY A 221 -27.30 -20.29 -16.01
CA GLY A 221 -28.04 -19.62 -14.92
C GLY A 221 -27.19 -18.81 -13.92
N GLY A 222 -27.58 -17.55 -13.70
CA GLY A 222 -26.96 -16.67 -12.69
C GLY A 222 -27.25 -17.12 -11.26
N PHE A 223 -26.20 -17.48 -10.51
CA PHE A 223 -26.31 -17.98 -9.15
C PHE A 223 -26.41 -16.86 -8.10
N ASN A 224 -27.62 -16.29 -7.95
CA ASN A 224 -27.92 -15.30 -6.91
C ASN A 224 -27.84 -15.93 -5.50
N GLY A 225 -26.66 -15.83 -4.86
CA GLY A 225 -26.36 -16.44 -3.56
C GLY A 225 -27.19 -15.95 -2.35
N ALA A 226 -28.12 -15.01 -2.54
CA ALA A 226 -28.91 -14.39 -1.47
C ALA A 226 -30.02 -15.29 -0.89
N LEU A 227 -30.39 -16.40 -1.53
CA LEU A 227 -31.55 -17.23 -1.13
C LEU A 227 -31.24 -18.49 -0.30
N VAL A 228 -29.97 -18.88 -0.16
CA VAL A 228 -29.60 -20.13 0.55
C VAL A 228 -29.89 -20.07 2.06
N LEU A 229 -29.90 -18.88 2.66
CA LEU A 229 -30.04 -18.68 4.11
C LEU A 229 -31.41 -19.03 4.70
N PHE A 230 -32.47 -19.17 3.89
CA PHE A 230 -33.79 -19.58 4.39
C PHE A 230 -34.03 -21.10 4.38
N GLY A 231 -33.25 -21.88 3.64
CA GLY A 231 -33.46 -23.34 3.52
C GLY A 231 -33.12 -24.14 4.77
N ILE A 232 -32.14 -23.68 5.56
CA ILE A 232 -31.57 -24.45 6.68
C ILE A 232 -32.38 -24.25 7.98
N ALA A 233 -33.04 -23.10 8.17
CA ALA A 233 -33.78 -22.77 9.38
C ALA A 233 -35.03 -23.65 9.61
N GLY A 234 -35.68 -24.12 8.54
CA GLY A 234 -36.92 -24.92 8.64
C GLY A 234 -36.71 -26.36 9.12
N GLY A 235 -35.57 -26.98 8.80
CA GLY A 235 -35.34 -28.42 9.00
C GLY A 235 -35.19 -28.87 10.46
N LEU A 236 -34.70 -27.99 11.33
CA LEU A 236 -34.35 -28.35 12.71
C LEU A 236 -35.54 -28.33 13.70
N LEU A 237 -36.63 -27.65 13.37
CA LEU A 237 -37.80 -27.56 14.27
C LEU A 237 -38.76 -28.75 14.17
N TYR A 238 -38.74 -29.51 13.06
CA TYR A 238 -39.68 -30.63 12.88
C TYR A 238 -39.24 -31.94 13.57
N ARG A 239 -37.98 -32.06 13.99
CA ARG A 239 -37.43 -33.29 14.61
C ARG A 239 -37.61 -33.35 16.15
N ARG A 240 -38.52 -32.55 16.73
CA ARG A 240 -38.81 -32.54 18.19
C ARG A 240 -40.28 -32.78 18.54
N ARG A 241 -41.11 -33.23 17.59
CA ARG A 241 -42.52 -33.63 17.80
C ARG A 241 -42.93 -34.84 16.94
N ARG A 242 -42.21 -35.95 17.08
CA ARG A 242 -42.69 -37.33 16.92
C ARG A 242 -41.89 -38.22 17.87
#